data_AF-A0A7S1Q7X7-F1
#
_entry.id   AF-A0A7S1Q7X7-F1
#
_cell.length_a   1.000
_cell.length_b   1.000
_cell.length_c   1.000
_cell.angle_alpha   90.00
_cell.angle_beta   90.00
_cell.angle_gamma   90.00
#
_symmetry.space_group_name_H-M   'P 1'
#
loop_
_entity.id
_entity.type
_entity.pdbx_description
1 polymer ?
#
loop_
_entity_poly.entity_id
_entity_poly.type
_entity_poly.pdbx_seq_one_letter_code
_entity_poly.pdbx_strand_id
1 'polypeptide(L)'
;PWLPQGRPAEGELLLYCWMHPSMKVPFPLDMKQHNFKVPPSLTVMELMEKFESLVEGIARQEQQAVQLQVQVLWNVKEHTKALNPGDKVGDFFATGDTFGIYGDIMQIPRSYPSVPDEEKLPVTILTGFLGSGKTTLLNYILQEQKEKKIAVIENEFGEVSIDDALLQQNKLAMAEKVIVMDNGCMCCTVRGDLLKGLTSIMDEVRKGSKIDAIIIETTGMADPVPIVRTFMTSEEINSEMRLDGVVAVADSKHIIARLDDDIEEGKVNEAYQQVAFADKIILNK
;
A
#
# COMPACT_ATOMS: atom_id res chain seq x y z
N PRO A 1 -10.71 -24.32 23.32
CA PRO A 1 -11.41 -25.41 22.61
C PRO A 1 -12.49 -24.86 21.68
N TRP A 2 -12.14 -24.62 20.42
CA TRP A 2 -13.09 -24.21 19.39
C TRP A 2 -13.61 -25.47 18.68
N LEU A 3 -14.89 -25.77 18.85
CA LEU A 3 -15.59 -26.88 18.17
C LEU A 3 -16.19 -26.34 16.85
N PRO A 4 -16.28 -27.15 15.79
CA PRO A 4 -16.77 -26.71 14.48
C PRO A 4 -18.26 -26.38 14.56
N GLN A 5 -18.65 -25.14 14.22
CA GLN A 5 -20.04 -24.67 14.36
C GLN A 5 -20.74 -24.53 13.00
N GLY A 6 -21.77 -25.35 12.79
CA GLY A 6 -22.93 -25.09 11.94
C GLY A 6 -22.95 -25.78 10.56
N ARG A 7 -24.14 -26.22 10.11
CA ARG A 7 -24.39 -26.48 8.67
C ARG A 7 -24.23 -25.16 7.89
N PRO A 8 -23.83 -25.19 6.60
CA PRO A 8 -23.92 -24.00 5.75
C PRO A 8 -25.35 -23.46 5.77
N ALA A 9 -25.52 -22.13 5.68
CA ALA A 9 -26.84 -21.55 5.46
C ALA A 9 -27.40 -22.05 4.12
N GLU A 10 -28.71 -21.98 3.95
CA GLU A 10 -29.35 -22.41 2.70
C GLU A 10 -28.78 -21.61 1.52
N GLY A 11 -28.15 -22.31 0.58
CA GLY A 11 -27.48 -21.69 -0.58
C GLY A 11 -25.99 -21.42 -0.44
N GLU A 12 -25.35 -21.69 0.71
CA GLU A 12 -23.89 -21.57 0.87
C GLU A 12 -23.14 -22.85 0.47
N LEU A 13 -21.90 -22.67 0.02
CA LEU A 13 -20.94 -23.75 -0.20
C LEU A 13 -20.13 -24.01 1.06
N LEU A 14 -19.93 -25.27 1.39
CA LEU A 14 -18.96 -25.70 2.40
C LEU A 14 -17.69 -26.19 1.71
N LEU A 15 -16.60 -25.43 1.81
CA LEU A 15 -15.32 -25.72 1.17
C LEU A 15 -14.23 -26.07 2.20
N TYR A 16 -13.26 -26.84 1.75
CA TYR A 16 -12.05 -27.19 2.48
C TYR A 16 -10.83 -26.57 1.81
N CYS A 17 -9.74 -26.47 2.57
CA CYS A 17 -8.52 -25.87 2.08
C CYS A 17 -7.36 -26.87 2.12
N TRP A 18 -6.56 -26.86 1.06
CA TRP A 18 -5.28 -27.55 0.98
C TRP A 18 -4.17 -26.54 0.72
N MET A 19 -3.19 -26.49 1.62
CA MET A 19 -2.01 -25.66 1.45
C MET A 19 -0.94 -26.40 0.67
N HIS A 20 -0.35 -25.72 -0.32
CA HIS A 20 0.74 -26.31 -1.09
C HIS A 20 1.93 -26.65 -0.17
N PRO A 21 2.55 -27.85 -0.27
CA PRO A 21 3.64 -28.29 0.62
C PRO A 21 4.89 -27.41 0.63
N SER A 22 5.07 -26.57 -0.39
CA SER A 22 6.18 -25.61 -0.43
C SER A 22 5.96 -24.38 0.45
N MET A 23 4.73 -24.12 0.89
CA MET A 23 4.45 -23.03 1.83
C MET A 23 5.08 -23.34 3.19
N LYS A 24 5.99 -22.47 3.63
CA LYS A 24 6.64 -22.58 4.93
C LYS A 24 5.77 -21.91 5.99
N VAL A 25 4.98 -22.69 6.72
CA VAL A 25 4.17 -22.18 7.83
C VAL A 25 5.00 -22.20 9.12
N PRO A 26 5.29 -21.05 9.75
CA PRO A 26 6.18 -20.97 10.91
C PRO A 26 5.49 -21.28 12.26
N PHE A 27 4.25 -21.78 12.23
CA PHE A 27 3.46 -22.12 13.42
C PHE A 27 2.60 -23.36 13.17
N PRO A 28 2.10 -24.02 14.24
CA PRO A 28 1.16 -25.11 14.10
C PRO A 28 -0.11 -24.64 13.38
N LEU A 29 -0.41 -25.22 12.22
CA LEU A 29 -1.60 -24.92 11.44
C LEU A 29 -2.21 -26.23 10.92
N ASP A 30 -3.39 -26.58 11.45
CA ASP A 30 -4.16 -27.74 10.98
C ASP A 30 -5.40 -27.29 10.21
N MET A 31 -5.25 -27.14 8.89
CA MET A 31 -6.33 -26.72 8.01
C MET A 31 -7.52 -27.70 8.00
N LYS A 32 -7.37 -28.95 8.46
CA LYS A 32 -8.48 -29.90 8.52
C LYS A 32 -9.54 -29.52 9.56
N GLN A 33 -9.19 -28.66 10.52
CA GLN A 33 -10.10 -28.17 11.54
C GLN A 33 -10.90 -26.94 11.08
N HIS A 34 -10.56 -26.39 9.91
CA HIS A 34 -11.17 -25.18 9.37
C HIS A 34 -11.91 -25.48 8.07
N ASN A 35 -13.16 -25.06 8.00
CA ASN A 35 -13.96 -25.09 6.79
C ASN A 35 -14.39 -23.66 6.42
N PHE A 36 -14.65 -23.45 5.14
CA PHE A 36 -15.04 -22.17 4.59
C PHE A 36 -16.50 -22.26 4.16
N LYS A 37 -17.36 -21.46 4.79
CA LYS A 37 -18.75 -21.29 4.37
C LYS A 37 -18.84 -20.00 3.57
N VAL A 38 -19.16 -20.12 2.29
CA VAL A 38 -19.12 -18.99 1.36
C VAL A 38 -20.32 -19.03 0.42
N PRO A 39 -20.89 -17.88 0.05
CA PRO A 39 -21.91 -17.83 -0.97
C PRO A 39 -21.30 -18.17 -2.35
N PRO A 40 -22.02 -18.84 -3.26
CA PRO A 40 -21.56 -19.11 -4.62
C PRO A 40 -21.17 -17.86 -5.40
N SER A 41 -21.78 -16.72 -5.05
CA SER A 41 -21.52 -15.41 -5.66
C SER A 41 -20.25 -14.71 -5.14
N LEU A 42 -19.57 -15.27 -4.15
CA LEU A 42 -18.29 -14.76 -3.66
C LEU A 42 -17.26 -14.82 -4.80
N THR A 43 -16.43 -13.81 -4.93
CA THR A 43 -15.31 -13.83 -5.88
C THR A 43 -14.15 -14.68 -5.35
N VAL A 44 -13.30 -15.16 -6.25
CA VAL A 44 -12.06 -15.86 -5.88
C VAL A 44 -11.15 -14.95 -5.04
N MET A 45 -11.06 -13.65 -5.35
CA MET A 45 -10.31 -12.67 -4.56
C MET A 45 -10.81 -12.61 -3.11
N GLU A 46 -12.11 -12.45 -2.91
CA GLU A 46 -12.69 -12.40 -1.56
C GLU A 46 -12.50 -13.73 -0.79
N LEU A 47 -12.45 -14.87 -1.50
CA LEU A 47 -12.11 -16.15 -0.88
C LEU A 47 -10.64 -16.21 -0.44
N MET A 48 -9.72 -15.67 -1.25
CA MET A 48 -8.30 -15.54 -0.89
C MET A 48 -8.14 -14.64 0.35
N GLU A 49 -8.75 -13.46 0.37
CA GLU A 49 -8.70 -12.52 1.52
C GLU A 49 -9.27 -13.16 2.80
N LYS A 50 -10.38 -13.91 2.68
CA LYS A 50 -10.93 -14.67 3.82
C LYS A 50 -9.95 -15.72 4.33
N PHE A 51 -9.22 -16.37 3.43
CA PHE A 51 -8.19 -17.34 3.80
C PHE A 51 -7.02 -16.66 4.51
N GLU A 52 -6.51 -15.55 3.97
CA GLU A 52 -5.45 -14.73 4.57
C GLU A 52 -5.82 -14.32 5.99
N SER A 53 -7.00 -13.72 6.16
CA SER A 53 -7.50 -13.30 7.46
C SER A 53 -7.62 -14.45 8.47
N LEU A 54 -8.03 -15.64 8.03
CA LEU A 54 -8.09 -16.82 8.90
C LEU A 54 -6.68 -17.23 9.37
N VAL A 55 -5.73 -17.37 8.45
CA VAL A 55 -4.36 -17.81 8.77
C VAL A 55 -3.68 -16.80 9.70
N GLU A 56 -3.84 -15.51 9.44
CA GLU A 56 -3.32 -14.44 10.30
C GLU A 56 -3.98 -14.46 11.68
N GLY A 57 -5.28 -14.74 11.75
CA GLY A 57 -6.00 -14.92 13.00
C GLY A 57 -5.50 -16.11 13.83
N ILE A 58 -5.23 -17.25 13.19
CA ILE A 58 -4.65 -18.45 13.84
C ILE A 58 -3.22 -18.15 14.31
N ALA A 59 -2.41 -17.51 13.46
CA ALA A 59 -1.06 -17.11 13.81
C ALA A 59 -1.06 -16.26 15.09
N ARG A 60 -1.97 -15.29 15.21
CA ARG A 60 -2.12 -14.46 16.43
C ARG A 60 -2.43 -15.31 17.67
N GLN A 61 -3.23 -16.36 17.56
CA GLN A 61 -3.51 -17.28 18.67
C GLN A 61 -2.27 -18.07 19.11
N GLU A 62 -1.42 -18.44 18.14
CA GLU A 62 -0.11 -19.07 18.35
C GLU A 62 1.00 -18.06 18.72
N GLN A 63 0.62 -16.83 19.10
CA GLN A 63 1.53 -15.73 19.41
C GLN A 63 2.52 -15.44 18.26
N GLN A 64 2.17 -15.73 17.02
CA GLN A 64 2.91 -15.28 15.85
C GLN A 64 2.22 -14.05 15.28
N ALA A 65 3.01 -13.14 14.73
CA ALA A 65 2.50 -12.08 13.89
C ALA A 65 3.06 -12.31 12.49
N VAL A 66 2.15 -12.61 11.57
CA VAL A 66 2.47 -12.89 10.19
C VAL A 66 1.49 -12.16 9.30
N GLN A 67 1.91 -11.93 8.06
CA GLN A 67 1.03 -11.55 6.97
C GLN A 67 1.11 -12.64 5.90
N LEU A 68 -0.04 -13.12 5.42
CA LEU A 68 -0.09 -14.07 4.32
C LEU A 68 -0.52 -13.32 3.05
N GLN A 69 0.20 -13.55 1.95
CA GLN A 69 -0.21 -13.11 0.61
C GLN A 69 -0.44 -14.32 -0.27
N VAL A 70 -1.70 -14.63 -0.56
CA VAL A 70 -2.09 -15.70 -1.49
C VAL A 70 -1.84 -15.23 -2.91
N GLN A 71 -1.01 -15.99 -3.63
CA GLN A 71 -0.67 -15.70 -5.03
C GLN A 71 -1.54 -16.52 -5.99
N VAL A 72 -1.90 -17.75 -5.59
CA VAL A 72 -2.61 -18.70 -6.44
C VAL A 72 -3.67 -19.43 -5.63
N LEU A 73 -4.87 -19.56 -6.19
CA LEU A 73 -5.94 -20.42 -5.72
C LEU A 73 -6.45 -21.26 -6.89
N TRP A 74 -6.71 -22.55 -6.66
CA TRP A 74 -7.27 -23.46 -7.67
C TRP A 74 -8.22 -24.47 -7.04
N ASN A 75 -9.03 -25.16 -7.85
CA ASN A 75 -9.75 -26.35 -7.40
C ASN A 75 -8.84 -27.57 -7.48
N VAL A 76 -8.63 -28.26 -6.35
CA VAL A 76 -7.73 -29.43 -6.27
C VAL A 76 -8.17 -30.54 -7.23
N LYS A 77 -9.47 -30.70 -7.52
CA LYS A 77 -9.96 -31.74 -8.45
C LYS A 77 -9.48 -31.52 -9.89
N GLU A 78 -9.33 -30.27 -10.31
CA GLU A 78 -9.04 -29.93 -11.71
C GLU A 78 -7.54 -29.74 -11.98
N HIS A 79 -6.70 -29.75 -10.93
CA HIS A 79 -5.22 -29.83 -10.89
C HIS A 79 -4.38 -28.93 -11.84
N THR A 80 -4.99 -28.16 -12.75
CA THR A 80 -4.29 -27.67 -13.95
C THR A 80 -4.43 -26.17 -14.19
N LYS A 81 -5.26 -25.44 -13.44
CA LYS A 81 -5.45 -24.00 -13.67
C LYS A 81 -5.71 -23.20 -12.39
N ALA A 82 -4.93 -22.14 -12.22
CA ALA A 82 -5.24 -21.08 -11.27
C ALA A 82 -6.54 -20.37 -11.67
N LEU A 83 -7.40 -20.07 -10.70
CA LEU A 83 -8.64 -19.34 -10.93
C LEU A 83 -8.36 -17.83 -11.01
N ASN A 84 -9.13 -17.11 -11.82
CA ASN A 84 -8.97 -15.67 -11.90
C ASN A 84 -9.60 -15.00 -10.67
N PRO A 85 -8.98 -13.96 -10.09
CA PRO A 85 -9.51 -13.31 -8.89
C PRO A 85 -10.96 -12.78 -9.02
N GLY A 86 -11.38 -12.38 -10.22
CA GLY A 86 -12.73 -11.87 -10.48
C GLY A 86 -13.81 -12.94 -10.69
N ASP A 87 -13.41 -14.21 -10.85
CA ASP A 87 -14.33 -15.31 -11.09
C ASP A 87 -15.19 -15.61 -9.85
N LYS A 88 -16.40 -16.18 -10.05
CA LYS A 88 -17.27 -16.56 -8.93
C LYS A 88 -16.91 -17.95 -8.42
N VAL A 89 -16.82 -18.10 -7.11
CA VAL A 89 -16.48 -19.36 -6.44
C VAL A 89 -17.45 -20.48 -6.85
N GLY A 90 -18.74 -20.18 -6.98
CA GLY A 90 -19.76 -21.14 -7.37
C GLY A 90 -19.61 -21.74 -8.77
N ASP A 91 -18.86 -21.08 -9.65
CA ASP A 91 -18.61 -21.59 -11.01
C ASP A 91 -17.59 -22.74 -10.99
N PHE A 92 -16.76 -22.83 -9.93
CA PHE A 92 -15.64 -23.76 -9.85
C PHE A 92 -15.73 -24.74 -8.69
N PHE A 93 -16.59 -24.50 -7.71
CA PHE A 93 -16.64 -25.31 -6.49
C PHE A 93 -18.07 -25.75 -6.13
N ALA A 94 -18.19 -27.00 -5.69
CA ALA A 94 -19.37 -27.53 -5.03
C ALA A 94 -19.13 -27.72 -3.51
N THR A 95 -20.22 -27.83 -2.74
CA THR A 95 -20.12 -28.22 -1.33
C THR A 95 -19.37 -29.55 -1.18
N GLY A 96 -18.36 -29.54 -0.33
CA GLY A 96 -17.45 -30.67 -0.11
C GLY A 96 -16.11 -30.55 -0.84
N ASP A 97 -15.97 -29.58 -1.75
CA ASP A 97 -14.76 -29.41 -2.54
C ASP A 97 -13.62 -28.80 -1.74
N THR A 98 -12.40 -29.06 -2.23
CA THR A 98 -11.16 -28.52 -1.65
C THR A 98 -10.52 -27.56 -2.63
N PHE A 99 -10.28 -26.33 -2.20
CA PHE A 99 -9.43 -25.39 -2.92
C PHE A 99 -7.98 -25.54 -2.47
N GLY A 100 -7.07 -25.46 -3.43
CA GLY A 100 -5.63 -25.41 -3.21
C GLY A 100 -5.16 -23.97 -3.21
N ILE A 101 -4.13 -23.68 -2.43
CA ILE A 101 -3.54 -22.34 -2.33
C ILE A 101 -2.01 -22.39 -2.27
N TYR A 102 -1.40 -21.35 -2.81
CA TYR A 102 0.02 -21.06 -2.72
C TYR A 102 0.22 -19.57 -2.50
N GLY A 103 1.19 -19.21 -1.66
CA GLY A 103 1.50 -17.84 -1.29
C GLY A 103 2.66 -17.77 -0.30
N ASP A 104 2.99 -16.55 0.10
CA ASP A 104 4.10 -16.26 0.99
C ASP A 104 3.62 -15.81 2.37
N ILE A 105 4.23 -16.38 3.42
CA ILE A 105 3.99 -16.00 4.81
C ILE A 105 5.20 -15.19 5.28
N MET A 106 4.99 -13.91 5.57
CA MET A 106 6.00 -13.00 6.07
C MET A 106 5.82 -12.83 7.58
N GLN A 107 6.92 -12.86 8.35
CA GLN A 107 6.85 -12.46 9.76
C GLN A 107 6.76 -10.95 9.86
N ILE A 108 5.83 -10.47 10.66
CA ILE A 108 5.65 -9.04 10.97
C ILE A 108 5.78 -8.82 12.50
N PRO A 109 6.04 -7.60 12.97
CA PRO A 109 6.05 -7.32 14.40
C PRO A 109 4.71 -7.65 15.08
N ARG A 110 4.74 -8.20 16.30
CA ARG A 110 3.52 -8.51 17.09
C ARG A 110 2.68 -7.30 17.46
N SER A 111 3.35 -6.17 17.58
CA SER A 111 2.77 -4.86 17.84
C SER A 111 3.73 -3.84 17.25
N TYR A 112 3.19 -2.85 16.58
CA TYR A 112 3.97 -1.67 16.27
C TYR A 112 4.01 -0.74 17.51
N PRO A 113 5.13 -0.03 17.75
CA PRO A 113 5.20 0.88 18.89
C PRO A 113 4.14 1.97 18.75
N SER A 114 3.33 2.18 19.78
CA SER A 114 2.33 3.25 19.80
C SER A 114 3.00 4.55 20.23
N VAL A 115 3.50 5.32 19.27
CA VAL A 115 4.06 6.65 19.52
C VAL A 115 2.90 7.66 19.62
N PRO A 116 2.88 8.59 20.60
CA PRO A 116 1.88 9.66 20.62
C PRO A 116 1.88 10.42 19.31
N ASP A 117 0.71 10.86 18.82
CA ASP A 117 0.62 11.50 17.51
C ASP A 117 1.59 12.68 17.35
N GLU A 118 1.84 13.47 18.40
CA GLU A 118 2.78 14.60 18.40
C GLU A 118 4.25 14.19 18.16
N GLU A 119 4.62 12.99 18.58
CA GLU A 119 5.97 12.42 18.46
C GLU A 119 6.18 11.62 17.17
N LYS A 120 5.10 11.30 16.43
CA LYS A 120 5.20 10.63 15.13
C LYS A 120 5.94 11.49 14.11
N LEU A 121 6.68 10.86 13.20
CA LEU A 121 7.37 11.56 12.13
C LEU A 121 6.35 12.12 11.13
N PRO A 122 6.27 13.46 10.93
CA PRO A 122 5.30 14.04 10.01
C PRO A 122 5.70 13.79 8.56
N VAL A 123 4.71 13.39 7.76
CA VAL A 123 4.85 13.18 6.32
C VAL A 123 3.94 14.15 5.57
N THR A 124 4.50 14.93 4.66
CA THR A 124 3.76 15.84 3.78
C THR A 124 3.77 15.30 2.36
N ILE A 125 2.60 15.24 1.72
CA ILE A 125 2.49 14.92 0.29
C ILE A 125 2.53 16.23 -0.49
N LEU A 126 3.50 16.39 -1.38
CA LEU A 126 3.61 17.51 -2.29
C LEU A 126 3.12 17.09 -3.68
N THR A 127 2.00 17.66 -4.11
CA THR A 127 1.33 17.32 -5.37
C THR A 127 1.07 18.56 -6.23
N GLY A 128 0.52 18.36 -7.42
CA GLY A 128 0.25 19.40 -8.41
C GLY A 128 0.71 19.00 -9.81
N PHE A 129 0.11 19.62 -10.83
CA PHE A 129 0.29 19.20 -12.21
C PHE A 129 1.72 19.40 -12.73
N LEU A 130 2.06 18.78 -13.87
CA LEU A 130 3.40 18.90 -14.46
C LEU A 130 3.75 20.37 -14.76
N GLY A 131 4.94 20.81 -14.33
CA GLY A 131 5.38 22.20 -14.52
C GLY A 131 4.76 23.20 -13.54
N SER A 132 3.99 22.73 -12.54
CA SER A 132 3.47 23.59 -11.48
C SER A 132 4.56 24.09 -10.53
N GLY A 133 5.80 23.58 -10.60
CA GLY A 133 6.93 24.07 -9.78
C GLY A 133 7.15 23.33 -8.46
N LYS A 134 6.62 22.10 -8.31
CA LYS A 134 6.84 21.22 -7.13
C LYS A 134 8.32 21.06 -6.79
N THR A 135 9.13 20.57 -7.72
CA THR A 135 10.57 20.34 -7.54
C THR A 135 11.33 21.63 -7.20
N THR A 136 10.93 22.77 -7.79
CA THR A 136 11.50 24.08 -7.44
C THR A 136 11.21 24.45 -5.98
N LEU A 137 9.97 24.26 -5.53
CA LEU A 137 9.59 24.49 -4.14
C LEU A 137 10.30 23.52 -3.19
N LEU A 138 10.40 22.25 -3.55
CA LEU A 138 11.12 21.24 -2.77
C LEU A 138 12.59 21.64 -2.59
N ASN A 139 13.28 21.97 -3.68
CA ASN A 139 14.68 22.42 -3.62
C ASN A 139 14.85 23.67 -2.75
N TYR A 140 13.93 24.63 -2.85
CA TYR A 140 13.91 25.81 -1.99
C TYR A 140 13.76 25.44 -0.51
N ILE A 141 12.85 24.53 -0.17
CA ILE A 141 12.66 24.04 1.21
C ILE A 141 13.96 23.41 1.74
N LEU A 142 14.59 22.54 0.95
CA LEU A 142 15.83 21.85 1.34
C LEU A 142 17.02 22.81 1.50
N GLN A 143 17.07 23.89 0.72
CA GLN A 143 18.10 24.92 0.81
C GLN A 143 17.92 25.84 2.03
N GLU A 144 16.69 26.26 2.32
CA GLU A 144 16.40 27.21 3.39
C GLU A 144 16.30 26.54 4.77
N GLN A 145 15.79 25.30 4.84
CA GLN A 145 15.60 24.58 6.10
C GLN A 145 16.87 23.82 6.55
N LYS A 146 18.00 24.51 6.66
CA LYS A 146 19.33 23.91 6.96
C LYS A 146 19.42 23.24 8.33
N GLU A 147 18.58 23.66 9.27
CA GLU A 147 18.57 23.15 10.65
C GLU A 147 17.73 21.87 10.80
N LYS A 148 16.84 21.59 9.84
CA LYS A 148 15.99 20.39 9.84
C LYS A 148 16.58 19.29 8.96
N LYS A 149 16.37 18.04 9.35
CA LYS A 149 16.71 16.85 8.57
C LYS A 149 15.44 16.34 7.89
N ILE A 150 15.28 16.68 6.62
CA ILE A 150 14.11 16.33 5.83
C ILE A 150 14.48 15.17 4.91
N ALA A 151 13.75 14.06 5.02
CA ALA A 151 13.83 12.96 4.05
C ALA A 151 12.85 13.21 2.90
N VAL A 152 13.21 12.77 1.69
CA VAL A 152 12.41 13.00 0.49
C VAL A 152 12.21 11.70 -0.26
N ILE A 153 10.97 11.41 -0.64
CA ILE A 153 10.61 10.31 -1.52
C ILE A 153 10.07 10.90 -2.83
N GLU A 154 10.78 10.67 -3.94
CA GLU A 154 10.31 10.99 -5.29
C GLU A 154 9.55 9.79 -5.87
N ASN A 155 8.32 9.98 -6.32
CA ASN A 155 7.51 8.91 -6.93
C ASN A 155 7.49 8.98 -8.48
N GLU A 156 8.53 9.51 -9.14
CA GLU A 156 8.53 9.75 -10.60
C GLU A 156 9.16 8.65 -11.48
N PHE A 157 8.47 8.33 -12.58
CA PHE A 157 9.07 7.71 -13.77
C PHE A 157 9.73 8.79 -14.64
N GLY A 158 11.05 8.93 -14.48
CA GLY A 158 11.95 9.55 -15.45
C GLY A 158 11.63 10.97 -15.94
N GLU A 159 12.13 12.00 -15.25
CA GLU A 159 12.93 13.10 -15.82
C GLU A 159 13.48 14.01 -14.70
N VAL A 160 14.79 14.32 -14.79
CA VAL A 160 15.61 15.30 -14.03
C VAL A 160 15.39 15.44 -12.51
N SER A 161 16.35 14.84 -11.79
CA SER A 161 16.59 14.76 -10.35
C SER A 161 16.50 16.07 -9.54
N ILE A 162 16.14 15.96 -8.25
CA ILE A 162 16.65 16.87 -7.19
C ILE A 162 18.14 17.12 -7.42
N ASP A 163 18.61 18.35 -7.20
CA ASP A 163 20.01 18.71 -7.37
C ASP A 163 20.92 17.81 -6.49
N ASP A 164 21.69 16.93 -7.13
CA ASP A 164 22.61 15.99 -6.47
C ASP A 164 23.58 16.70 -5.52
N ALA A 165 23.93 17.97 -5.78
CA ALA A 165 24.77 18.77 -4.90
C ALA A 165 24.05 19.17 -3.59
N LEU A 166 22.72 19.37 -3.63
CA LEU A 166 21.91 19.64 -2.44
C LEU A 166 21.71 18.38 -1.59
N LEU A 167 21.54 17.22 -2.23
CA LEU A 167 21.50 15.91 -1.56
C LEU A 167 22.82 15.63 -0.81
N GLN A 168 23.96 15.96 -1.41
CA GLN A 168 25.29 15.74 -0.81
C GLN A 168 25.63 16.71 0.33
N GLN A 169 25.16 17.96 0.28
CA GLN A 169 25.42 18.95 1.34
C GLN A 169 24.62 18.67 2.61
N ASN A 170 23.37 18.21 2.46
CA ASN A 170 22.53 17.77 3.56
C ASN A 170 22.72 16.27 3.78
N LYS A 171 23.86 15.84 4.34
CA LYS A 171 24.34 14.45 4.61
C LYS A 171 23.35 13.37 5.16
N LEU A 172 22.05 13.64 5.24
CA LEU A 172 20.94 12.77 5.58
C LEU A 172 19.76 12.85 4.59
N ALA A 173 19.94 13.45 3.41
CA ALA A 173 19.01 13.25 2.30
C ALA A 173 19.18 11.81 1.82
N MET A 174 18.54 10.88 2.53
CA MET A 174 18.24 9.54 2.04
C MET A 174 17.24 9.74 0.89
N ALA A 175 17.73 10.22 -0.25
CA ALA A 175 17.05 10.02 -1.51
C ALA A 175 17.21 8.54 -1.81
N GLU A 176 16.40 7.71 -1.15
CA GLU A 176 16.20 6.37 -1.64
C GLU A 176 15.47 6.53 -2.97
N LYS A 177 16.27 6.53 -4.05
CA LYS A 177 15.77 6.53 -5.41
C LYS A 177 15.07 5.19 -5.59
N VAL A 178 13.77 5.15 -5.32
CA VAL A 178 12.95 3.98 -5.59
C VAL A 178 12.77 3.90 -7.10
N ILE A 179 13.74 3.29 -7.78
CA ILE A 179 13.69 3.05 -9.23
C ILE A 179 12.74 1.88 -9.47
N VAL A 180 11.63 2.15 -10.16
CA VAL A 180 10.65 1.15 -10.56
C VAL A 180 10.95 0.61 -11.97
N MET A 181 11.16 -0.70 -12.07
CA MET A 181 10.98 -1.56 -13.26
C MET A 181 10.61 -2.96 -12.70
N ASP A 182 9.69 -3.79 -13.19
CA ASP A 182 8.94 -3.90 -14.45
C ASP A 182 7.70 -4.83 -14.25
N ASN A 183 6.66 -4.66 -15.09
CA ASN A 183 5.63 -5.66 -15.48
C ASN A 183 4.58 -6.20 -14.47
N GLY A 184 3.84 -5.33 -13.79
CA GLY A 184 2.60 -5.69 -13.07
C GLY A 184 1.68 -4.47 -12.88
N CYS A 185 0.37 -4.69 -12.70
CA CYS A 185 -0.65 -3.63 -12.62
C CYS A 185 -0.20 -2.39 -11.83
N MET A 186 -0.35 -1.20 -12.45
CA MET A 186 0.23 0.09 -12.06
C MET A 186 -0.09 0.56 -10.62
N CYS A 187 -1.12 0.01 -9.97
CA CYS A 187 -1.56 0.44 -8.64
C CYS A 187 -0.93 -0.34 -7.47
N CYS A 188 -0.50 -1.60 -7.67
CA CYS A 188 0.05 -2.43 -6.58
C CYS A 188 1.55 -2.20 -6.36
N THR A 189 2.30 -1.91 -7.43
CA THR A 189 3.74 -1.64 -7.37
C THR A 189 4.04 -0.31 -6.69
N VAL A 190 3.33 0.76 -7.07
CA VAL A 190 3.50 2.11 -6.49
C VAL A 190 3.27 2.12 -4.97
N ARG A 191 2.23 1.43 -4.49
CA ARG A 191 1.97 1.31 -3.05
C ARG A 191 3.04 0.52 -2.33
N GLY A 192 3.47 -0.62 -2.90
CA GLY A 192 4.51 -1.46 -2.31
C GLY A 192 5.86 -0.75 -2.23
N ASP A 193 6.18 0.06 -3.24
CA ASP A 193 7.44 0.79 -3.34
C ASP A 193 7.49 2.01 -2.41
N LEU A 194 6.37 2.73 -2.27
CA LEU A 194 6.22 3.76 -1.24
C LEU A 194 6.39 3.17 0.17
N LEU A 195 5.75 2.03 0.46
CA LEU A 195 5.87 1.37 1.76
C LEU A 195 7.33 1.01 2.08
N LYS A 196 8.06 0.44 1.12
CA LYS A 196 9.49 0.13 1.30
C LYS A 196 10.31 1.38 1.64
N GLY A 197 10.13 2.47 0.90
CA GLY A 197 10.84 3.72 1.15
C GLY A 197 10.54 4.31 2.53
N LEU A 198 9.26 4.30 2.94
CA LEU A 198 8.87 4.74 4.27
C LEU A 198 9.45 3.84 5.38
N THR A 199 9.40 2.51 5.22
CA THR A 199 9.97 1.55 6.18
C THR A 199 11.49 1.71 6.29
N SER A 200 12.19 1.91 5.17
CA SER A 200 13.63 2.16 5.13
C SER A 200 14.03 3.43 5.91
N ILE A 201 13.29 4.53 5.72
CA ILE A 201 13.47 5.75 6.50
C ILE A 201 13.27 5.48 8.00
N MET A 202 12.23 4.72 8.37
CA MET A 202 12.00 4.37 9.78
C MET A 202 13.10 3.52 10.38
N ASP A 203 13.66 2.58 9.62
CA ASP A 203 14.76 1.77 10.08
C ASP A 203 16.01 2.61 10.37
N GLU A 204 16.27 3.66 9.58
CA GLU A 204 17.32 4.63 9.90
C GLU A 204 17.01 5.44 11.15
N VAL A 205 15.75 5.88 11.35
CA VAL A 205 15.34 6.57 12.58
C VAL A 205 15.54 5.68 13.81
N ARG A 206 15.16 4.40 13.71
CA ARG A 206 15.34 3.41 14.78
C ARG A 206 16.81 3.12 15.08
N LYS A 207 17.71 3.26 14.10
CA LYS A 207 19.18 3.19 14.29
C LYS A 207 19.78 4.46 14.92
N GLY A 208 18.98 5.50 15.12
CA GLY A 208 19.39 6.75 15.76
C GLY A 208 19.61 7.92 14.80
N SER A 209 19.29 7.77 13.52
CA SER A 209 19.32 8.90 12.57
C SER A 209 18.23 9.91 12.93
N LYS A 210 18.60 11.17 13.08
CA LYS A 210 17.63 12.25 13.31
C LYS A 210 16.98 12.65 11.99
N ILE A 211 15.67 12.47 11.89
CA ILE A 211 14.82 12.94 10.78
C ILE A 211 13.67 13.73 11.39
N ASP A 212 13.47 14.96 10.94
CA ASP A 212 12.47 15.89 11.47
C ASP A 212 11.16 15.87 10.65
N ALA A 213 11.20 15.50 9.36
CA ALA A 213 10.04 15.39 8.49
C ALA A 213 10.33 14.55 7.23
N ILE A 214 9.28 14.04 6.59
CA ILE A 214 9.32 13.42 5.26
C ILE A 214 8.49 14.24 4.27
N ILE A 215 9.00 14.46 3.07
CA ILE A 215 8.22 15.00 1.94
C ILE A 215 8.13 13.93 0.85
N ILE A 216 6.90 13.59 0.45
CA ILE A 216 6.64 12.73 -0.70
C ILE A 216 6.28 13.63 -1.89
N GLU A 217 7.14 13.72 -2.89
CA GLU A 217 6.81 14.39 -4.15
C GLU A 217 6.11 13.41 -5.09
N THR A 218 4.86 13.71 -5.45
CA THR A 218 4.10 12.94 -6.44
C THR A 218 4.43 13.44 -7.85
N THR A 219 4.31 12.57 -8.86
CA THR A 219 4.44 13.07 -10.24
C THR A 219 3.38 14.11 -10.57
N GLY A 220 3.64 14.89 -11.63
CA GLY A 220 2.65 15.80 -12.21
C GLY A 220 1.32 15.15 -12.61
N MET A 221 1.28 13.83 -12.78
CA MET A 221 0.11 13.05 -13.20
C MET A 221 -0.40 12.09 -12.11
N ALA A 222 0.26 12.05 -10.95
CA ALA A 222 -0.09 11.10 -9.91
C ALA A 222 -1.33 11.57 -9.13
N ASP A 223 -2.23 10.63 -8.89
CA ASP A 223 -3.33 10.75 -7.95
C ASP A 223 -2.76 10.66 -6.51
N PRO A 224 -3.01 11.64 -5.62
CA PRO A 224 -2.58 11.57 -4.23
C PRO A 224 -3.38 10.53 -3.40
N VAL A 225 -4.55 10.08 -3.85
CA VAL A 225 -5.45 9.20 -3.08
C VAL A 225 -4.82 7.86 -2.67
N PRO A 226 -4.13 7.11 -3.55
CA PRO A 226 -3.49 5.85 -3.15
C PRO A 226 -2.40 6.03 -2.07
N ILE A 227 -1.72 7.18 -2.08
CA ILE A 227 -0.70 7.53 -1.09
C ILE A 227 -1.40 7.82 0.25
N VAL A 228 -2.41 8.69 0.26
CA VAL A 228 -3.22 8.99 1.46
C VAL A 228 -3.82 7.72 2.06
N ARG A 229 -4.37 6.83 1.24
CA ARG A 229 -4.93 5.54 1.70
C ARG A 229 -3.89 4.65 2.37
N THR A 230 -2.61 4.75 2.00
CA THR A 230 -1.53 4.00 2.67
C THR A 230 -1.42 4.42 4.13
N PHE A 231 -1.47 5.72 4.41
CA PHE A 231 -1.52 6.28 5.76
C PHE A 231 -2.85 6.02 6.47
N MET A 232 -3.92 5.60 5.81
CA MET A 232 -5.16 5.22 6.49
C MET A 232 -5.24 3.73 6.84
N THR A 233 -4.54 2.89 6.07
CA THR A 233 -4.73 1.43 6.12
C THR A 233 -3.51 0.67 6.62
N SER A 234 -2.32 1.27 6.60
CA SER A 234 -1.10 0.62 7.11
C SER A 234 -0.90 0.93 8.58
N GLU A 235 -1.12 -0.07 9.45
CA GLU A 235 -0.83 0.04 10.88
C GLU A 235 0.67 0.25 11.15
N GLU A 236 1.53 -0.36 10.32
CA GLU A 236 2.99 -0.19 10.34
C GLU A 236 3.44 1.26 10.15
N ILE A 237 2.81 1.96 9.22
CA ILE A 237 3.13 3.36 8.97
C ILE A 237 2.53 4.23 10.08
N ASN A 238 1.26 3.98 10.43
CA ASN A 238 0.53 4.78 11.40
C ASN A 238 1.06 4.72 12.83
N SER A 239 1.83 3.70 13.18
CA SER A 239 2.39 3.55 14.51
C SER A 239 3.45 4.61 14.83
N GLU A 240 4.22 5.00 13.81
CA GLU A 240 5.42 5.85 13.97
C GLU A 240 5.43 7.08 13.06
N MET A 241 4.62 7.11 12.01
CA MET A 241 4.45 8.24 11.11
C MET A 241 3.02 8.76 11.13
N ARG A 242 2.86 10.04 10.80
CA ARG A 242 1.54 10.65 10.57
C ARG A 242 1.53 11.39 9.23
N LEU A 243 0.43 11.31 8.50
CA LEU A 243 0.19 12.21 7.39
C LEU A 243 -0.11 13.60 7.95
N ASP A 244 0.82 14.54 7.77
CA ASP A 244 0.70 15.93 8.22
C ASP A 244 -0.22 16.75 7.31
N GLY A 245 -0.21 16.43 6.01
CA GLY A 245 -1.16 16.99 5.05
C GLY A 245 -0.74 16.82 3.60
N VAL A 246 -1.66 17.17 2.70
CA VAL A 246 -1.49 17.22 1.25
C VAL A 246 -1.38 18.68 0.81
N VAL A 247 -0.27 19.02 0.18
CA VAL A 247 0.01 20.37 -0.34
C VAL A 247 0.01 20.32 -1.86
N ALA A 248 -0.92 21.03 -2.50
CA ALA A 248 -0.95 21.19 -3.95
C ALA A 248 -0.25 22.47 -4.38
N VAL A 249 0.73 22.36 -5.28
CA VAL A 249 1.32 23.50 -5.98
C VAL A 249 0.55 23.73 -7.27
N ALA A 250 -0.07 24.90 -7.39
CA ALA A 250 -0.85 25.29 -8.54
C ALA A 250 -0.22 26.50 -9.24
N ASP A 251 0.06 26.35 -10.54
CA ASP A 251 0.47 27.48 -11.38
C ASP A 251 -0.74 28.35 -11.69
N SER A 252 -0.73 29.54 -11.07
CA SER A 252 -1.84 30.51 -11.06
C SER A 252 -2.21 30.97 -12.47
N LYS A 253 -1.27 30.93 -13.42
CA LYS A 253 -1.51 31.33 -14.80
C LYS A 253 -2.33 30.29 -15.57
N HIS A 254 -2.17 29.02 -15.27
CA HIS A 254 -2.75 27.92 -16.06
C HIS A 254 -3.78 27.10 -15.30
N ILE A 255 -3.93 27.27 -13.98
CA ILE A 255 -4.78 26.39 -13.15
C ILE A 255 -6.25 26.37 -13.60
N ILE A 256 -6.85 27.51 -13.95
CA ILE A 256 -8.25 27.56 -14.39
C ILE A 256 -8.42 26.77 -15.70
N ALA A 257 -7.54 26.98 -16.68
CA ALA A 257 -7.58 26.22 -17.93
C ALA A 257 -7.42 24.71 -17.69
N ARG A 258 -6.57 24.29 -16.74
CA ARG A 258 -6.39 22.88 -16.40
C ARG A 258 -7.59 22.27 -15.69
N LEU A 259 -8.31 23.05 -14.89
CA LEU A 259 -9.57 22.60 -14.27
C LEU A 259 -10.70 22.47 -15.30
N ASP A 260 -10.65 23.27 -16.36
CA ASP A 260 -11.64 23.29 -17.45
C ASP A 260 -11.29 22.36 -18.63
N ASP A 261 -10.18 21.60 -18.56
CA ASP A 261 -9.78 20.69 -19.64
C ASP A 261 -10.91 19.66 -19.91
N ASP A 262 -11.26 19.48 -21.18
CA ASP A 262 -12.22 18.47 -21.63
C ASP A 262 -11.60 17.08 -21.48
N ILE A 263 -12.27 16.21 -20.73
CA ILE A 263 -11.78 14.87 -20.44
C ILE A 263 -12.74 13.84 -21.02
N GLU A 264 -12.16 12.78 -21.58
CA GLU A 264 -12.91 11.63 -22.06
C GLU A 264 -13.86 11.09 -20.98
N GLU A 265 -15.05 10.67 -21.42
CA GLU A 265 -16.10 10.15 -20.57
C GLU A 265 -15.58 8.95 -19.73
N GLY A 266 -15.63 9.08 -18.41
CA GLY A 266 -15.16 8.06 -17.47
C GLY A 266 -13.74 8.27 -16.91
N LYS A 267 -13.01 9.29 -17.35
CA LYS A 267 -11.74 9.71 -16.74
C LYS A 267 -11.94 10.89 -15.77
N VAL A 268 -11.01 11.05 -14.84
CA VAL A 268 -11.05 12.12 -13.83
C VAL A 268 -9.99 13.16 -14.15
N ASN A 269 -10.32 14.45 -13.96
CA ASN A 269 -9.37 15.55 -14.10
C ASN A 269 -8.32 15.49 -13.00
N GLU A 270 -7.06 15.27 -13.36
CA GLU A 270 -5.96 15.18 -12.40
C GLU A 270 -5.76 16.50 -11.64
N ALA A 271 -5.89 17.66 -12.32
CA ALA A 271 -5.80 18.96 -11.67
C ALA A 271 -6.94 19.17 -10.66
N TYR A 272 -8.16 18.70 -10.98
CA TYR A 272 -9.28 18.73 -10.05
C TYR A 272 -9.01 17.86 -8.83
N GLN A 273 -8.54 16.62 -9.01
CA GLN A 273 -8.22 15.73 -7.89
C GLN A 273 -7.13 16.30 -7.00
N GLN A 274 -6.03 16.77 -7.58
CA GLN A 274 -4.90 17.31 -6.85
C GLN A 274 -5.30 18.53 -6.00
N VAL A 275 -6.16 19.41 -6.53
CA VAL A 275 -6.71 20.56 -5.78
C VAL A 275 -7.73 20.12 -4.73
N ALA A 276 -8.63 19.19 -5.07
CA ALA A 276 -9.70 18.75 -4.18
C ALA A 276 -9.20 17.97 -2.95
N PHE A 277 -8.09 17.24 -3.09
CA PHE A 277 -7.46 16.49 -2.00
C PHE A 277 -6.45 17.31 -1.19
N ALA A 278 -6.19 18.56 -1.56
CA ALA A 278 -5.22 19.39 -0.87
C ALA A 278 -5.79 20.00 0.42
N ASP A 279 -5.06 19.84 1.52
CA ASP A 279 -5.29 20.61 2.75
C ASP A 279 -4.81 22.06 2.59
N LYS A 280 -3.78 22.27 1.76
CA LYS A 280 -3.23 23.59 1.41
C LYS A 280 -2.89 23.69 -0.06
N ILE A 281 -3.24 24.82 -0.67
CA ILE A 281 -2.90 25.13 -2.05
C ILE A 281 -1.89 26.28 -2.04
N ILE A 282 -0.75 26.06 -2.70
CA ILE A 282 0.27 27.08 -2.95
C ILE A 282 0.08 27.56 -4.38
N LEU A 283 -0.44 28.77 -4.50
CA LEU A 283 -0.50 29.49 -5.76
C LEU A 283 0.87 30.06 -6.08
N ASN A 284 1.42 29.72 -7.24
CA ASN A 284 2.69 30.25 -7.71
C ASN A 284 2.60 30.84 -9.12
N LYS A 285 3.70 31.51 -9.51
CA LYS A 285 3.77 32.36 -10.72
C LYS A 285 2.74 33.49 -10.71
#